data_AF-A0A1I7GTH3-F1
#
_entry.id   AF-A0A1I7GTH3-F1
#
_cell.length_a   1.000
_cell.length_b   1.000
_cell.length_c   1.000
_cell.angle_alpha   90.00
_cell.angle_beta   90.00
_cell.angle_gamma   90.00
#
_symmetry.space_group_name_H-M   'P 1'
#
loop_
_entity.id
_entity.type
_entity.pdbx_description
1 polymer ?
#
loop_
_entity_poly.entity_id
_entity_poly.type
_entity_poly.pdbx_seq_one_letter_code
_entity_poly.pdbx_strand_id
1 'polypeptide(L)'
;MTTDGRIPPNLDVRHSCGCPVDIEQLFDESYGRVLSREVGGQGFFSAFYDRFLAASPEVAEKFRYTDMPRQQAMLKKAFYHLLAFYASSHADYYLHEVAVSHSRVHLDIPPRLYDLWLETLIATVRRFDDRFTDEAELAWRLVMSPGIVYMKFHYEREDTFAL
;
A
#
# COMPACT_ATOMS: atom_id res chain seq x y z
N MET A 1 -20.94 46.47 46.81
CA MET A 1 -21.82 45.29 46.84
C MET A 1 -21.44 44.47 45.62
N THR A 2 -20.75 43.36 45.88
CA THR A 2 -19.95 42.56 44.95
C THR A 2 -20.81 41.57 44.18
N THR A 3 -20.67 41.48 42.86
CA THR A 3 -21.03 40.30 42.08
C THR A 3 -19.74 39.58 41.70
N ASP A 4 -19.54 38.45 42.37
CA ASP A 4 -18.40 37.54 42.27
C ASP A 4 -18.40 36.85 40.90
N GLY A 5 -17.59 37.38 39.97
CA GLY A 5 -17.31 36.80 38.66
C GLY A 5 -16.30 35.66 38.77
N ARG A 6 -16.67 34.59 39.47
CA ARG A 6 -15.83 33.39 39.63
C ARG A 6 -15.72 32.66 38.29
N ILE A 7 -14.64 32.93 37.58
CA ILE A 7 -14.14 32.13 36.45
C ILE A 7 -13.92 30.70 36.99
N PRO A 8 -14.51 29.65 36.40
CA PRO A 8 -14.23 28.28 36.82
C PRO A 8 -12.75 27.96 36.55
N PRO A 9 -12.05 27.28 37.46
CA PRO A 9 -10.66 26.91 37.26
C PRO A 9 -10.56 25.96 36.06
N ASN A 10 -9.53 26.19 35.24
CA ASN A 10 -9.06 25.32 34.16
C ASN A 10 -9.55 23.88 34.34
N LEU A 11 -10.40 23.40 33.42
CA LEU A 11 -10.35 21.99 33.08
C LEU A 11 -8.92 21.78 32.58
N ASP A 12 -8.09 21.17 33.41
CA ASP A 12 -6.86 20.52 33.00
C ASP A 12 -7.29 19.37 32.07
N VAL A 13 -7.65 19.73 30.82
CA VAL A 13 -7.67 18.79 29.70
C VAL A 13 -6.21 18.47 29.50
N ARG A 14 -5.72 17.54 30.32
CA ARG A 14 -4.63 16.67 29.93
C ARG A 14 -5.14 15.96 28.70
N HIS A 15 -4.98 16.61 27.54
CA HIS A 15 -4.83 15.92 26.30
C HIS A 15 -3.69 14.96 26.58
N SER A 16 -4.04 13.69 26.81
CA SER A 16 -3.15 12.60 26.47
C SER A 16 -2.97 12.71 24.96
N CYS A 17 -2.09 13.63 24.55
CA CYS A 17 -1.62 13.75 23.19
C CYS A 17 -0.88 12.44 22.99
N GLY A 18 -1.58 11.45 22.43
CA GLY A 18 -0.94 10.22 22.00
C GLY A 18 0.26 10.62 21.16
N CYS A 19 1.40 9.94 21.36
CA CYS A 19 2.57 10.18 20.53
C CYS A 19 2.14 10.18 19.05
N PRO A 20 2.64 11.13 18.23
CA PRO A 20 2.35 11.13 16.80
C PRO A 20 2.60 9.73 16.23
N VAL A 21 1.59 9.17 15.57
CA VAL A 21 1.72 7.86 14.94
C VAL A 21 2.63 8.02 13.74
N ASP A 22 3.81 7.40 13.79
CA ASP A 22 4.75 7.36 12.68
C ASP A 22 4.34 6.26 11.70
N ILE A 23 3.69 6.68 10.61
CA ILE A 23 3.16 5.76 9.59
C ILE A 23 4.28 5.03 8.86
N GLU A 24 5.41 5.68 8.60
CA GLU A 24 6.55 5.06 7.91
C GLU A 24 7.18 4.00 8.81
N GLN A 25 7.39 4.31 10.09
CA GLN A 25 7.90 3.36 11.06
C GLN A 25 6.99 2.13 11.20
N LEU A 26 5.67 2.33 11.36
CA LEU A 26 4.72 1.23 11.47
C LEU A 26 4.72 0.34 10.22
N PHE A 27 4.79 0.95 9.04
CA PHE A 27 4.90 0.23 7.79
C PHE A 27 6.19 -0.58 7.73
N ASP A 28 7.35 0.03 7.98
CA ASP A 28 8.66 -0.62 7.89
C ASP A 28 8.82 -1.77 8.88
N GLU A 29 8.33 -1.59 10.10
CA GLU A 29 8.34 -2.64 11.12
C GLU A 29 7.47 -3.83 10.72
N SER A 30 6.25 -3.57 10.23
CA SER A 30 5.36 -4.62 9.71
C SER A 30 5.96 -5.29 8.47
N TYR A 31 6.54 -4.51 7.56
CA TYR A 31 7.16 -4.99 6.33
C TYR A 31 8.37 -5.90 6.62
N GLY A 32 9.22 -5.53 7.58
CA GLY A 32 10.31 -6.37 8.05
C GLY A 32 9.83 -7.70 8.62
N ARG A 33 8.75 -7.70 9.41
CA ARG A 33 8.15 -8.94 9.95
C ARG A 33 7.56 -9.83 8.86
N VAL A 34 6.81 -9.30 7.89
CA VAL A 34 6.25 -10.15 6.83
C VAL A 34 7.33 -10.78 5.94
N LEU A 35 8.45 -10.09 5.71
CA LEU A 35 9.54 -10.61 4.87
C LEU A 35 10.45 -11.61 5.59
N SER A 36 10.51 -11.56 6.93
CA SER A 36 11.34 -12.47 7.74
C SER A 36 10.65 -13.78 8.09
N ARG A 37 9.39 -13.95 7.68
CA ARG A 37 8.56 -15.11 8.03
C ARG A 37 8.13 -15.89 6.79
N GLU A 38 8.05 -17.20 6.99
CA GLU A 38 7.37 -18.11 6.09
C GLU A 38 6.16 -18.72 6.80
N VAL A 39 5.05 -18.84 6.09
CA VAL A 39 3.82 -19.47 6.62
C VAL A 39 3.54 -20.71 5.80
N GLY A 40 3.68 -21.88 6.42
CA GLY A 40 3.53 -23.17 5.71
C GLY A 40 4.64 -23.44 4.68
N GLY A 41 5.86 -22.93 4.93
CA GLY A 41 7.01 -23.07 4.01
C GLY A 41 6.93 -22.16 2.78
N GLN A 42 6.06 -21.16 2.81
CA GLN A 42 5.88 -20.22 1.71
C GLN A 42 6.19 -18.79 2.16
N GLY A 43 6.96 -18.07 1.35
CA GLY A 43 7.27 -16.65 1.57
C GLY A 43 6.12 -15.71 1.18
N PHE A 44 6.15 -14.49 1.72
CA PHE A 44 5.09 -13.49 1.59
C PHE A 44 4.62 -13.23 0.15
N PHE A 45 5.53 -12.90 -0.77
CA PHE A 45 5.16 -12.53 -2.14
C PHE A 45 4.56 -13.71 -2.93
N SER A 46 5.04 -14.93 -2.69
CA SER A 46 4.43 -16.11 -3.30
C SER A 46 3.01 -16.32 -2.78
N ALA A 47 2.80 -16.21 -1.47
CA ALA A 47 1.46 -16.35 -0.88
C ALA A 47 0.50 -15.22 -1.31
N PHE A 48 1.02 -14.01 -1.50
CA PHE A 48 0.26 -12.88 -2.05
C PHE A 48 -0.26 -13.20 -3.45
N TYR A 49 0.61 -13.66 -4.36
CA TYR A 49 0.20 -13.96 -5.72
C TYR A 49 -0.75 -15.15 -5.80
N ASP A 50 -0.55 -16.21 -5.02
CA ASP A 50 -1.49 -17.33 -4.96
C ASP A 50 -2.89 -16.85 -4.57
N ARG A 51 -2.98 -15.96 -3.55
CA ARG A 51 -4.25 -15.36 -3.14
C ARG A 51 -4.83 -14.44 -4.22
N PHE A 52 -4.01 -13.63 -4.87
CA PHE A 52 -4.47 -12.64 -5.85
C PHE A 52 -4.98 -13.29 -7.13
N LEU A 53 -4.27 -14.31 -7.63
CA LEU A 53 -4.69 -15.11 -8.78
C LEU A 53 -5.99 -15.87 -8.48
N ALA A 54 -6.17 -16.34 -7.25
CA ALA A 54 -7.41 -17.01 -6.83
C ALA A 54 -8.58 -16.02 -6.59
N ALA A 55 -8.32 -14.73 -6.41
CA ALA A 55 -9.33 -13.74 -6.05
C ALA A 55 -10.24 -13.34 -7.22
N SER A 56 -9.81 -13.51 -8.47
CA SER A 56 -10.61 -13.21 -9.66
C SER A 56 -10.10 -13.95 -10.89
N PRO A 57 -11.00 -14.57 -11.71
CA PRO A 57 -10.62 -15.13 -13.01
C PRO A 57 -9.98 -14.11 -13.96
N GLU A 58 -10.40 -12.83 -13.86
CA GLU A 58 -9.80 -11.75 -14.64
C GLU A 58 -8.35 -11.50 -14.26
N VAL A 59 -8.05 -11.52 -12.95
CA VAL A 59 -6.66 -11.42 -12.47
C VAL A 59 -5.86 -12.61 -12.97
N ALA A 60 -6.37 -13.83 -12.81
CA ALA A 60 -5.69 -15.03 -13.30
C ALA A 60 -5.35 -14.94 -14.80
N GLU A 61 -6.27 -14.44 -15.63
CA GLU A 61 -6.01 -14.27 -17.07
C GLU A 61 -4.93 -13.23 -17.36
N LYS A 62 -4.91 -12.09 -16.62
CA LYS A 62 -3.86 -11.06 -16.78
C LYS A 62 -2.45 -11.58 -16.47
N PHE A 63 -2.32 -12.64 -15.67
CA PHE A 63 -1.04 -13.26 -15.31
C PHE A 63 -0.74 -14.58 -16.03
N ARG A 64 -1.60 -15.03 -16.96
CA ARG A 64 -1.53 -16.36 -17.57
C ARG A 64 -0.19 -16.69 -18.23
N TYR A 65 0.48 -15.68 -18.79
CA TYR A 65 1.76 -15.82 -19.48
C TYR A 65 2.90 -15.06 -18.78
N THR A 66 2.77 -14.86 -17.46
CA THR A 66 3.75 -14.14 -16.66
C THR A 66 4.76 -15.10 -16.03
N ASP A 67 6.04 -14.75 -16.12
CA ASP A 67 7.10 -15.35 -15.31
C ASP A 67 6.90 -14.92 -13.84
N MET A 68 6.25 -15.78 -13.06
CA MET A 68 5.87 -15.48 -11.68
C MET A 68 7.06 -15.26 -10.74
N PRO A 69 8.16 -16.04 -10.79
CA PRO A 69 9.37 -15.72 -10.04
C PRO A 69 9.91 -14.31 -10.33
N ARG A 70 9.98 -13.92 -11.61
CA ARG A 70 10.39 -12.56 -11.99
C ARG A 70 9.38 -11.52 -11.50
N GLN A 71 8.10 -11.81 -11.60
CA GLN A 71 7.02 -10.92 -11.18
C GLN A 71 7.05 -10.65 -9.67
N GLN A 72 7.35 -11.66 -8.85
CA GLN A 72 7.56 -11.52 -7.41
C GLN A 72 8.73 -10.59 -7.09
N ALA A 73 9.85 -10.73 -7.80
CA ALA A 73 11.00 -9.83 -7.64
C ALA A 73 10.66 -8.38 -8.06
N MET A 74 9.89 -8.21 -9.14
CA MET A 74 9.41 -6.89 -9.58
C MET A 74 8.45 -6.26 -8.56
N LEU A 75 7.56 -7.04 -7.95
CA LEU A 75 6.66 -6.54 -6.90
C LEU A 75 7.42 -6.06 -5.67
N LYS A 76 8.43 -6.82 -5.23
CA LYS A 76 9.31 -6.41 -4.13
C LYS A 76 10.01 -5.08 -4.44
N LYS A 77 10.49 -4.91 -5.67
CA LYS A 77 11.07 -3.65 -6.13
C LYS A 77 10.02 -2.53 -6.13
N ALA A 78 8.81 -2.78 -6.63
CA ALA A 78 7.75 -1.78 -6.66
C ALA A 78 7.40 -1.23 -5.27
N PHE A 79 7.47 -2.04 -4.21
CA PHE A 79 7.20 -1.55 -2.84
C PHE A 79 8.18 -0.47 -2.39
N TYR A 80 9.47 -0.59 -2.76
CA TYR A 80 10.45 0.47 -2.50
C TYR A 80 10.04 1.79 -3.18
N HIS A 81 9.61 1.73 -4.44
CA HIS A 81 9.20 2.91 -5.20
C HIS A 81 7.88 3.50 -4.69
N LEU A 82 6.94 2.67 -4.23
CA LEU A 82 5.70 3.11 -3.59
C LEU A 82 5.97 3.83 -2.27
N LEU A 83 6.85 3.30 -1.42
CA LEU A 83 7.27 3.94 -0.18
C LEU A 83 8.00 5.26 -0.44
N ALA A 84 8.94 5.28 -1.40
CA ALA A 84 9.62 6.51 -1.80
C ALA A 84 8.64 7.56 -2.33
N PHE A 85 7.63 7.14 -3.10
CA PHE A 85 6.59 8.03 -3.59
C PHE A 85 5.71 8.58 -2.46
N TYR A 86 5.34 7.74 -1.49
CA TYR A 86 4.62 8.17 -0.29
C TYR A 86 5.41 9.25 0.49
N ALA A 87 6.70 9.02 0.75
CA ALA A 87 7.53 9.93 1.54
C ALA A 87 7.85 11.25 0.81
N SER A 88 8.03 11.21 -0.52
CA SER A 88 8.49 12.38 -1.29
C SER A 88 7.40 13.10 -2.08
N SER A 89 6.25 12.46 -2.32
CA SER A 89 5.24 12.88 -3.30
C SER A 89 5.79 13.08 -4.73
N HIS A 90 6.95 12.50 -5.04
CA HIS A 90 7.60 12.58 -6.35
C HIS A 90 7.69 11.20 -6.99
N ALA A 91 6.97 11.00 -8.10
CA ALA A 91 7.03 9.75 -8.84
C ALA A 91 8.36 9.68 -9.58
N ASP A 92 9.17 8.67 -9.27
CA ASP A 92 10.38 8.43 -10.04
C ASP A 92 10.09 7.77 -11.39
N TYR A 93 11.12 7.71 -12.23
CA TYR A 93 11.03 7.13 -13.56
C TYR A 93 10.52 5.68 -13.54
N TYR A 94 10.88 4.88 -12.53
CA TYR A 94 10.44 3.49 -12.47
C TYR A 94 8.95 3.37 -12.17
N LEU A 95 8.43 4.12 -11.19
CA LEU A 95 7.00 4.12 -10.89
C LEU A 95 6.18 4.63 -12.08
N HIS A 96 6.69 5.64 -12.79
CA HIS A 96 6.07 6.15 -14.01
C HIS A 96 5.97 5.11 -15.12
N GLU A 97 7.07 4.42 -15.44
CA GLU A 97 7.09 3.33 -16.43
C GLU A 97 6.12 2.19 -16.06
N VAL A 98 6.05 1.85 -14.77
CA VAL A 98 5.09 0.87 -14.28
C VAL A 98 3.66 1.36 -14.51
N ALA A 99 3.34 2.62 -14.21
CA ALA A 99 2.02 3.21 -14.45
C ALA A 99 1.63 3.20 -15.94
N VAL A 100 2.54 3.60 -16.83
CA VAL A 100 2.33 3.59 -18.28
C VAL A 100 2.11 2.16 -18.78
N SER A 101 2.93 1.19 -18.35
CA SER A 101 2.77 -0.22 -18.75
C SER A 101 1.42 -0.81 -18.32
N HIS A 102 0.82 -0.31 -17.25
CA HIS A 102 -0.48 -0.78 -16.76
C HIS A 102 -1.68 -0.07 -17.41
N SER A 103 -1.45 0.90 -18.30
CA SER A 103 -2.52 1.67 -18.94
C SER A 103 -3.38 0.84 -19.91
N ARG A 104 -4.52 1.41 -20.32
CA ARG A 104 -5.48 0.78 -21.23
C ARG A 104 -4.87 0.35 -22.57
N VAL A 105 -3.85 1.06 -23.05
CA VAL A 105 -3.21 0.76 -24.35
C VAL A 105 -2.06 -0.24 -24.25
N HIS A 106 -1.64 -0.60 -23.03
CA HIS A 106 -0.58 -1.58 -22.77
C HIS A 106 -1.17 -2.85 -22.14
N LEU A 107 -0.92 -3.11 -20.85
CA LEU A 107 -1.43 -4.31 -20.17
C LEU A 107 -2.93 -4.26 -19.89
N ASP A 108 -3.55 -3.08 -20.03
CA ASP A 108 -4.97 -2.85 -19.81
C ASP A 108 -5.41 -3.35 -18.43
N ILE A 109 -4.79 -2.84 -17.36
CA ILE A 109 -5.12 -3.25 -15.99
C ILE A 109 -6.24 -2.34 -15.47
N PRO A 110 -7.50 -2.82 -15.38
CA PRO A 110 -8.61 -1.94 -15.07
C PRO A 110 -8.50 -1.38 -13.64
N PRO A 111 -8.86 -0.10 -13.40
CA PRO A 111 -8.71 0.55 -12.09
C PRO A 111 -9.32 -0.22 -10.91
N ARG A 112 -10.41 -0.97 -11.11
CA ARG A 112 -11.05 -1.80 -10.07
C ARG A 112 -10.15 -2.93 -9.55
N LEU A 113 -9.19 -3.42 -10.35
CA LEU A 113 -8.32 -4.51 -9.92
C LEU A 113 -7.32 -4.07 -8.85
N TYR A 114 -7.03 -2.78 -8.74
CA TYR A 114 -6.16 -2.25 -7.68
C TYR A 114 -6.83 -2.28 -6.30
N ASP A 115 -8.17 -2.18 -6.24
CA ASP A 115 -8.90 -2.33 -4.98
C ASP A 115 -8.83 -3.78 -4.49
N LEU A 116 -9.04 -4.74 -5.42
CA LEU A 116 -8.85 -6.15 -5.15
C LEU A 116 -7.40 -6.49 -4.76
N TRP A 117 -6.43 -5.88 -5.43
CA TRP A 117 -5.00 -6.02 -5.14
C TRP A 117 -4.70 -5.57 -3.71
N LEU A 118 -5.22 -4.40 -3.29
CA LEU A 118 -4.97 -3.86 -1.95
C LEU A 118 -5.62 -4.73 -0.88
N GLU A 119 -6.87 -5.16 -1.06
CA GLU A 119 -7.51 -6.06 -0.09
C GLU A 119 -6.79 -7.41 -0.01
N THR A 120 -6.31 -7.93 -1.13
CA THR A 120 -5.50 -9.16 -1.17
C THR A 120 -4.17 -8.98 -0.45
N LEU A 121 -3.52 -7.84 -0.64
CA LEU A 121 -2.29 -7.48 0.05
C LEU A 121 -2.51 -7.45 1.56
N ILE A 122 -3.48 -6.67 2.04
CA ILE A 122 -3.79 -6.56 3.47
C ILE A 122 -4.14 -7.91 4.09
N ALA A 123 -4.96 -8.72 3.40
CA ALA A 123 -5.29 -10.06 3.88
C ALA A 123 -4.06 -10.99 3.94
N THR A 124 -3.06 -10.77 3.09
CA THR A 124 -1.79 -11.51 3.13
C THR A 124 -0.92 -11.00 4.27
N VAL A 125 -0.79 -9.67 4.45
CA VAL A 125 -0.05 -9.06 5.55
C VAL A 125 -0.57 -9.56 6.89
N ARG A 126 -1.90 -9.56 7.11
CA ARG A 126 -2.53 -10.07 8.34
C ARG A 126 -2.15 -11.51 8.68
N ARG A 127 -1.86 -12.33 7.66
CA ARG A 127 -1.42 -13.73 7.85
C ARG A 127 0.07 -13.84 8.20
N PHE A 128 0.89 -12.93 7.68
CA PHE A 128 2.35 -12.98 7.79
C PHE A 128 2.91 -12.14 8.93
N ASP A 129 2.24 -11.07 9.33
CA ASP A 129 2.62 -10.23 10.47
C ASP A 129 2.01 -10.83 11.75
N ASP A 130 2.83 -11.42 12.62
CA ASP A 130 2.41 -11.97 13.94
C ASP A 130 2.00 -10.88 14.93
N ARG A 131 2.30 -9.62 14.62
CA ARG A 131 1.96 -8.45 15.41
C ARG A 131 1.09 -7.49 14.61
N PHE A 132 0.30 -8.01 13.69
CA PHE A 132 -0.63 -7.22 12.90
C PHE A 132 -1.62 -6.48 13.83
N THR A 133 -1.74 -5.16 13.66
CA THR A 133 -2.68 -4.31 14.37
C THR A 133 -3.47 -3.45 13.39
N ASP A 134 -4.51 -2.77 13.88
CA ASP A 134 -5.28 -1.82 13.07
C ASP A 134 -4.41 -0.65 12.59
N GLU A 135 -3.43 -0.21 13.40
CA GLU A 135 -2.46 0.81 13.01
C GLU A 135 -1.51 0.32 11.91
N ALA A 136 -1.08 -0.95 11.97
CA ALA A 136 -0.30 -1.55 10.88
C ALA A 136 -1.13 -1.63 9.60
N GLU A 137 -2.38 -2.06 9.66
CA GLU A 137 -3.28 -2.06 8.51
C GLU A 137 -3.42 -0.65 7.90
N LEU A 138 -3.68 0.34 8.74
CA LEU A 138 -3.78 1.73 8.32
C LEU A 138 -2.49 2.20 7.65
N ALA A 139 -1.32 1.89 8.22
CA ALA A 139 -0.04 2.27 7.65
C ALA A 139 0.18 1.66 6.25
N TRP A 140 -0.09 0.36 6.08
CA TRP A 140 -0.05 -0.30 4.77
C TRP A 140 -0.97 0.38 3.75
N ARG A 141 -2.20 0.71 4.14
CA ARG A 141 -3.15 1.38 3.26
C ARG A 141 -2.68 2.78 2.89
N LEU A 142 -2.18 3.56 3.84
CA LEU A 142 -1.69 4.92 3.60
C LEU A 142 -0.46 4.94 2.69
N VAL A 143 0.50 4.04 2.91
CA VAL A 143 1.71 3.96 2.08
C VAL A 143 1.39 3.55 0.63
N MET A 144 0.48 2.60 0.45
CA MET A 144 0.15 2.09 -0.89
C MET A 144 -0.79 3.03 -1.69
N SER A 145 -1.65 3.79 -1.01
CA SER A 145 -2.74 4.53 -1.64
C SER A 145 -2.29 5.59 -2.65
N PRO A 146 -1.30 6.47 -2.38
CA PRO A 146 -0.85 7.45 -3.36
C PRO A 146 -0.39 6.80 -4.66
N GLY A 147 0.40 5.73 -4.56
CA GLY A 147 0.87 4.99 -5.73
C GLY A 147 -0.28 4.34 -6.49
N ILE A 148 -1.25 3.71 -5.82
CA ILE A 148 -2.45 3.17 -6.46
C ILE A 148 -3.24 4.27 -7.19
N VAL A 149 -3.42 5.44 -6.56
CA VAL A 149 -4.09 6.58 -7.20
C VAL A 149 -3.33 7.03 -8.44
N TYR A 150 -2.00 7.10 -8.36
CA TYR A 150 -1.13 7.43 -9.50
C TYR A 150 -1.29 6.42 -10.64
N MET A 151 -1.26 5.11 -10.36
CA MET A 151 -1.50 4.05 -11.34
C MET A 151 -2.87 4.19 -12.01
N LYS A 152 -3.95 4.42 -11.23
CA LYS A 152 -5.31 4.60 -11.76
C LYS A 152 -5.42 5.86 -12.62
N PHE A 153 -4.75 6.95 -12.25
CA PHE A 153 -4.73 8.20 -13.01
C PHE A 153 -4.17 8.01 -14.43
N HIS A 154 -3.17 7.14 -14.59
CA HIS A 154 -2.54 6.86 -15.88
C HIS A 154 -3.30 5.86 -16.75
N TYR A 155 -4.38 5.22 -16.27
CA TYR A 155 -5.07 4.17 -17.01
C TYR A 155 -5.61 4.63 -18.38
N GLU A 156 -6.26 5.79 -18.44
CA GLU A 156 -6.85 6.35 -19.67
C GLU A 156 -5.91 7.30 -20.42
N ARG A 157 -4.69 7.52 -19.92
CA ARG A 157 -3.80 8.57 -20.44
C ARG A 157 -2.79 7.97 -21.41
N GLU A 158 -2.73 8.56 -22.59
CA GLU A 158 -1.62 8.36 -23.52
C GLU A 158 -0.38 9.08 -23.00
N ASP A 159 0.78 8.47 -23.22
CA ASP A 159 2.05 8.91 -22.65
C ASP A 159 2.41 10.31 -23.18
N THR A 160 2.18 11.34 -22.36
CA THR A 160 2.32 12.74 -22.79
C THR A 160 3.73 13.29 -22.55
N PHE A 161 4.67 12.47 -22.08
CA PHE A 161 6.06 12.86 -21.82
C PHE A 161 7.04 12.50 -22.95
N ALA A 162 6.56 11.91 -24.05
CA ALA A 162 7.34 11.73 -25.28
C ALA A 162 7.22 12.97 -26.19
N LEU A 163 7.82 14.10 -25.79
CA LEU A 163 8.16 15.22 -26.69
C LEU A 163 9.59 15.71 -26.41
#